data_AF-A0AAE6BYI6-F1
#
_entry.id   AF-A0AAE6BYI6-F1
#
_cell.length_a   1.000
_cell.length_b   1.000
_cell.length_c   1.000
_cell.angle_alpha   90.00
_cell.angle_beta   90.00
_cell.angle_gamma   90.00
#
_symmetry.space_group_name_H-M   'P 1'
#
loop_
_entity.id
_entity.type
_entity.pdbx_description
1 polymer ?
#
loop_
_entity_poly.entity_id
_entity_poly.type
_entity_poly.pdbx_seq_one_letter_code
_entity_poly.pdbx_strand_id
1 'polypeptide(L)'
;MKKFLYLLLVLPLLGVFTSCDDDDKDLPNVSLAIDYSGGTEENGVVSVVQGNTLEINALKAIPAEGTKEATLTNVVYFLDGVPVGRTDIMPFAININTTELEVGEHYLGVQATVLQVGKSVGFAVARFKFNVLPNDTQEPGGDQGGEGGGTLTPDTQITDQGK
;
A
#
# COMPACT_ATOMS: atom_id res chain seq x y z
N MET A 1 -27.49 -46.67 33.07
CA MET A 1 -26.97 -46.51 31.69
C MET A 1 -27.51 -45.27 30.94
N LYS A 2 -28.29 -44.37 31.56
CA LYS A 2 -28.80 -43.14 30.90
C LYS A 2 -27.91 -41.89 31.04
N LYS A 3 -26.91 -41.92 31.93
CA LYS A 3 -26.02 -40.77 32.21
C LYS A 3 -24.88 -40.61 31.19
N PHE A 4 -24.57 -41.66 30.42
CA PHE A 4 -23.53 -41.62 29.39
C PHE A 4 -24.00 -41.00 28.07
N LEU A 5 -25.30 -41.04 27.78
CA LEU A 5 -25.89 -40.42 26.58
C LEU A 5 -25.82 -38.88 26.63
N TYR A 6 -25.93 -38.28 27.82
CA TYR A 6 -25.78 -36.83 27.99
C TYR A 6 -24.35 -36.35 27.72
N LEU A 7 -23.33 -37.18 27.98
CA LEU A 7 -21.93 -36.83 27.73
C LEU A 7 -21.61 -36.78 26.22
N LEU A 8 -22.29 -37.61 25.43
CA LEU A 8 -22.09 -37.73 23.97
C LEU A 8 -22.73 -36.56 23.20
N LEU A 9 -23.74 -35.91 23.78
CA LEU A 9 -24.45 -34.77 23.19
C LEU A 9 -23.73 -33.41 23.42
N VAL A 10 -22.76 -33.37 24.33
CA VAL A 10 -21.92 -32.18 24.60
C VAL A 10 -20.61 -32.21 23.79
N LEU A 11 -20.25 -33.37 23.23
CA LEU A 11 -19.05 -33.56 22.41
C LEU A 11 -18.95 -32.63 21.17
N PRO A 12 -20.02 -32.33 20.40
CA PRO A 12 -19.91 -31.41 19.26
C PRO A 12 -19.72 -29.94 19.68
N LEU A 13 -19.97 -29.57 20.94
CA LEU A 13 -19.70 -28.22 21.48
C LEU A 13 -18.23 -28.02 21.87
N LEU A 14 -17.46 -29.11 21.98
CA LEU A 14 -16.01 -29.09 22.25
C LEU A 14 -15.17 -29.10 20.97
N GLY A 15 -15.78 -29.29 19.80
CA GLY A 15 -15.10 -29.49 18.51
C GLY A 15 -15.09 -28.29 17.56
N VAL A 16 -15.56 -27.11 17.98
CA VAL A 16 -15.61 -25.91 17.12
C VAL A 16 -14.50 -24.90 17.38
N PHE A 17 -13.52 -25.22 18.24
CA PHE A 17 -12.22 -24.56 18.14
C PHE A 17 -11.42 -25.26 17.05
N THR A 18 -11.82 -25.07 15.79
CA THR A 18 -10.79 -25.06 14.74
C THR A 18 -9.93 -23.88 15.14
N SER A 19 -8.80 -24.11 15.82
CA SER A 19 -7.75 -23.11 15.76
C SER A 19 -7.56 -22.87 14.27
N CYS A 20 -7.74 -21.64 13.81
CA CYS A 20 -7.17 -21.27 12.52
C CYS A 20 -5.74 -21.79 12.58
N ASP A 21 -5.48 -22.83 11.80
CA ASP A 21 -4.16 -23.42 11.75
C ASP A 21 -3.24 -22.26 11.40
N ASP A 22 -2.17 -22.19 12.15
CA ASP A 22 -1.21 -21.12 12.19
C ASP A 22 -0.36 -21.23 10.90
N ASP A 23 -1.00 -21.29 9.74
CA ASP A 23 -0.39 -21.28 8.39
C ASP A 23 0.07 -19.86 8.03
N ASP A 24 -0.18 -18.89 8.91
CA ASP A 24 0.20 -17.47 8.81
C ASP A 24 1.71 -17.21 9.02
N LYS A 25 2.54 -18.24 9.30
CA LYS A 25 3.99 -18.08 9.58
C LYS A 25 4.88 -17.89 8.35
N ASP A 26 4.32 -17.87 7.15
CA ASP A 26 5.11 -17.80 5.92
C ASP A 26 4.69 -16.67 4.99
N LEU A 27 4.17 -15.58 5.58
CA LEU A 27 3.91 -14.36 4.83
C LEU A 27 5.21 -13.70 4.33
N PRO A 28 5.13 -12.93 3.23
CA PRO A 28 6.23 -12.08 2.81
C PRO A 28 6.67 -11.14 3.94
N ASN A 29 7.98 -10.91 4.05
CA ASN A 29 8.58 -9.91 4.91
C ASN A 29 9.18 -8.79 4.07
N VAL A 30 8.35 -7.77 3.79
CA VAL A 30 8.70 -6.66 2.90
C VAL A 30 8.18 -5.33 3.45
N SER A 31 8.85 -4.23 3.11
CA SER A 31 8.31 -2.88 3.20
C SER A 31 7.92 -2.38 1.80
N LEU A 32 6.90 -1.53 1.70
CA LEU A 32 6.59 -0.86 0.43
C LEU A 32 7.29 0.49 0.34
N ALA A 33 7.69 0.90 -0.86
CA ALA A 33 8.19 2.24 -1.11
C ALA A 33 7.76 2.75 -2.48
N ILE A 34 7.54 4.06 -2.61
CA ILE A 34 7.33 4.72 -3.90
C ILE A 34 8.53 5.60 -4.23
N ASP A 35 8.94 5.58 -5.49
CA ASP A 35 9.74 6.66 -6.07
C ASP A 35 8.79 7.66 -6.72
N TYR A 36 8.99 8.94 -6.46
CA TYR A 36 8.12 9.99 -6.97
C TYR A 36 8.91 11.15 -7.60
N SER A 37 8.24 11.90 -8.47
CA SER A 37 8.65 13.21 -9.00
C SER A 37 7.45 14.15 -9.03
N GLY A 38 7.67 15.44 -9.27
CA GLY A 38 6.59 16.41 -9.40
C GLY A 38 6.20 17.09 -8.08
N GLY A 39 6.95 16.86 -7.00
CA GLY A 39 6.69 17.44 -5.69
C GLY A 39 7.95 17.56 -4.83
N THR A 40 7.84 18.33 -3.75
CA THR A 40 8.91 18.53 -2.76
C THR A 40 8.54 17.81 -1.46
N GLU A 41 9.45 17.00 -0.90
CA GLU A 41 9.23 16.33 0.37
C GLU A 41 9.78 17.13 1.55
N GLU A 42 8.99 17.18 2.62
CA GLU A 42 9.40 17.66 3.92
C GLU A 42 8.76 16.79 5.01
N ASN A 43 9.57 16.26 5.94
CA ASN A 43 9.13 15.45 7.07
C ASN A 43 8.27 14.23 6.70
N GLY A 44 8.59 13.56 5.60
CA GLY A 44 7.92 12.36 5.09
C GLY A 44 6.63 12.64 4.32
N VAL A 45 6.32 13.90 4.02
CA VAL A 45 5.12 14.30 3.27
C VAL A 45 5.54 15.06 2.01
N VAL A 46 5.04 14.60 0.86
CA VAL A 46 5.27 15.28 -0.42
C VAL A 46 4.23 16.38 -0.61
N SER A 47 4.69 17.56 -1.02
CA SER A 47 3.84 18.70 -1.36
C SER A 47 3.93 18.98 -2.86
N VAL A 48 2.78 19.19 -3.49
CA VAL A 48 2.61 19.37 -4.95
C VAL A 48 1.75 20.60 -5.16
N VAL A 49 2.16 21.50 -6.06
CA VAL A 49 1.34 22.68 -6.40
C VAL A 49 0.14 22.25 -7.23
N GLN A 50 -1.06 22.74 -6.90
CA GLN A 50 -2.29 22.46 -7.64
C GLN A 50 -2.13 22.80 -9.13
N GLY A 51 -2.51 21.85 -9.99
CA GLY A 51 -2.34 21.94 -11.44
C GLY A 51 -1.10 21.23 -11.98
N ASN A 52 -0.12 20.92 -11.12
CA ASN A 52 1.01 20.06 -11.48
C ASN A 52 0.65 18.58 -11.35
N THR A 53 1.45 17.74 -12.00
CA THR A 53 1.34 16.28 -11.87
C THR A 53 2.27 15.76 -10.76
N LEU A 54 1.72 14.97 -9.82
CA LEU A 54 2.51 14.10 -8.97
C LEU A 54 2.72 12.77 -9.70
N GLU A 55 3.98 12.45 -9.99
CA GLU A 55 4.35 11.23 -10.69
C GLU A 55 4.82 10.18 -9.70
N ILE A 56 4.23 9.00 -9.76
CA ILE A 56 4.76 7.81 -9.10
C ILE A 56 5.57 7.05 -10.14
N ASN A 57 6.88 7.16 -10.05
CA ASN A 57 7.83 6.56 -11.00
C ASN A 57 7.99 5.06 -10.77
N ALA A 58 7.93 4.63 -9.51
CA ALA A 58 8.01 3.23 -9.16
C ALA A 58 7.28 2.92 -7.86
N LEU A 59 6.70 1.72 -7.76
CA LEU A 59 6.32 1.09 -6.51
C LEU A 59 7.19 -0.14 -6.28
N LYS A 60 7.78 -0.27 -5.10
CA LYS A 60 8.77 -1.29 -4.77
C LYS A 60 8.33 -2.09 -3.55
N ALA A 61 8.49 -3.41 -3.63
CA ALA A 61 8.57 -4.28 -2.46
C ALA A 61 10.05 -4.41 -2.08
N ILE A 62 10.40 -3.94 -0.88
CA ILE A 62 11.75 -4.00 -0.33
C ILE A 62 11.81 -5.18 0.65
N PRO A 63 12.49 -6.29 0.30
CA PRO A 63 12.65 -7.40 1.22
C PRO A 63 13.41 -6.99 2.48
N ALA A 64 13.00 -7.51 3.63
CA ALA A 64 13.75 -7.36 4.87
C ALA A 64 15.15 -8.01 4.75
N GLU A 65 16.10 -7.51 5.54
CA GLU A 65 17.47 -8.04 5.54
C GLU A 65 17.48 -9.56 5.82
N GLY A 66 18.30 -10.30 5.08
CA GLY A 66 18.41 -11.76 5.20
C GLY A 66 17.26 -12.55 4.58
N THR A 67 16.28 -11.88 3.94
CA THR A 67 15.19 -12.54 3.20
C THR A 67 15.47 -12.58 1.69
N LYS A 68 14.63 -13.30 0.94
CA LYS A 68 14.79 -13.46 -0.52
C LYS A 68 14.08 -12.36 -1.30
N GLU A 69 14.37 -12.29 -2.60
CA GLU A 69 13.73 -11.35 -3.53
C GLU A 69 12.20 -11.40 -3.47
N ALA A 70 11.59 -10.22 -3.65
CA ALA A 70 10.15 -10.05 -3.68
C ALA A 70 9.73 -9.11 -4.82
N THR A 71 8.48 -9.26 -5.28
CA THR A 71 7.88 -8.41 -6.29
C THR A 71 6.39 -8.21 -6.01
N LEU A 72 5.77 -7.33 -6.80
CA LEU A 72 4.36 -6.97 -6.72
C LEU A 72 3.61 -7.40 -7.99
N THR A 73 2.31 -7.64 -7.85
CA THR A 73 1.38 -7.82 -8.96
C THR A 73 -0.02 -7.37 -8.54
N ASN A 74 -0.96 -7.19 -9.47
CA ASN A 74 -2.30 -6.67 -9.22
C ASN A 74 -2.29 -5.34 -8.46
N VAL A 75 -1.41 -4.41 -8.87
CA VAL A 75 -1.29 -3.11 -8.21
C VAL A 75 -2.49 -2.25 -8.58
N VAL A 76 -3.23 -1.79 -7.57
CA VAL A 76 -4.35 -0.85 -7.70
C VAL A 76 -4.08 0.38 -6.85
N TYR A 77 -4.16 1.54 -7.48
CA TYR A 77 -4.01 2.85 -6.84
C TYR A 77 -5.36 3.46 -6.53
N PHE A 78 -5.44 4.09 -5.36
CA PHE A 78 -6.63 4.79 -4.87
C PHE A 78 -6.25 6.20 -4.47
N LEU A 79 -6.97 7.21 -4.97
CA LEU A 79 -6.84 8.59 -4.53
C LEU A 79 -8.01 8.89 -3.61
N ASP A 80 -7.72 9.19 -2.35
CA ASP A 80 -8.72 9.42 -1.29
C ASP A 80 -9.79 8.32 -1.20
N GLY A 81 -9.38 7.08 -1.47
CA GLY A 81 -10.24 5.89 -1.44
C GLY A 81 -10.97 5.60 -2.76
N VAL A 82 -10.85 6.46 -3.77
CA VAL A 82 -11.42 6.24 -5.11
C VAL A 82 -10.36 5.60 -6.02
N PRO A 83 -10.65 4.47 -6.70
CA PRO A 83 -9.67 3.84 -7.58
C PRO A 83 -9.33 4.75 -8.77
N VAL A 84 -8.04 5.01 -8.98
CA VAL A 84 -7.53 5.89 -10.05
C VAL A 84 -6.69 5.17 -11.10
N GLY A 85 -6.24 3.94 -10.81
CA GLY A 85 -5.51 3.15 -11.79
C GLY A 85 -5.19 1.75 -11.31
N ARG A 86 -4.92 0.86 -12.27
CA ARG A 86 -4.41 -0.49 -12.05
C ARG A 86 -3.26 -0.74 -13.02
N THR A 87 -2.20 -1.39 -12.54
CA THR A 87 -1.08 -1.79 -13.40
C THR A 87 -0.48 -3.11 -12.91
N ASP A 88 -0.13 -3.96 -13.87
CA ASP A 88 0.65 -5.18 -13.65
C ASP A 88 2.06 -5.05 -14.26
N ILE A 89 2.41 -3.86 -14.76
CA ILE A 89 3.63 -3.58 -15.51
C ILE A 89 4.61 -2.81 -14.63
N MET A 90 5.75 -3.43 -14.30
CA MET A 90 6.87 -2.78 -13.61
C MET A 90 7.41 -1.60 -14.45
N PRO A 91 7.71 -0.43 -13.87
CA PRO A 91 7.88 -0.13 -12.44
C PRO A 91 6.59 0.16 -11.65
N PHE A 92 5.42 -0.16 -12.20
CA PHE A 92 4.10 0.10 -11.62
C PHE A 92 3.76 1.59 -11.51
N ALA A 93 4.24 2.38 -12.48
CA ALA A 93 4.07 3.83 -12.47
C ALA A 93 2.61 4.29 -12.65
N ILE A 94 2.29 5.46 -12.09
CA ILE A 94 1.02 6.17 -12.29
C ILE A 94 1.23 7.69 -12.14
N ASN A 95 0.45 8.49 -12.85
CA ASN A 95 0.44 9.95 -12.73
C ASN A 95 -0.84 10.41 -12.03
N ILE A 96 -0.70 11.32 -11.06
CA ILE A 96 -1.80 11.92 -10.32
C ILE A 96 -1.89 13.39 -10.71
N ASN A 97 -2.91 13.73 -11.49
CA ASN A 97 -3.19 15.11 -11.87
C ASN A 97 -3.88 15.83 -10.70
N THR A 98 -3.28 16.92 -10.22
CA THR A 98 -3.79 17.67 -9.06
C THR A 98 -4.75 18.81 -9.42
N THR A 99 -5.03 19.04 -10.70
CA THR A 99 -5.85 20.17 -11.19
C THR A 99 -7.22 20.25 -10.51
N GLU A 100 -7.88 19.10 -10.35
CA GLU A 100 -9.23 19.00 -9.77
C GLU A 100 -9.22 18.59 -8.29
N LEU A 101 -8.05 18.49 -7.67
CA LEU A 101 -7.94 18.20 -6.25
C LEU A 101 -8.11 19.47 -5.44
N GLU A 102 -8.78 19.36 -4.29
CA GLU A 102 -8.87 20.47 -3.33
C GLU A 102 -7.47 20.81 -2.80
N VAL A 103 -7.26 22.05 -2.34
CA VAL A 103 -6.03 22.39 -1.64
C VAL A 103 -6.07 21.77 -0.25
N GLY A 104 -5.03 21.04 0.14
CA GLY A 104 -4.95 20.39 1.44
C GLY A 104 -4.32 19.00 1.40
N GLU A 105 -4.65 18.20 2.41
CA GLU A 105 -4.11 16.86 2.61
C GLU A 105 -4.88 15.81 1.79
N HIS A 106 -4.12 14.93 1.12
CA HIS A 106 -4.63 13.82 0.32
C HIS A 106 -3.87 12.52 0.62
N TYR A 107 -4.48 11.40 0.23
CA TYR A 107 -3.90 10.08 0.38
C TYR A 107 -3.88 9.31 -0.94
N LEU A 108 -2.69 8.89 -1.34
CA LEU A 108 -2.51 7.83 -2.33
C LEU A 108 -2.48 6.48 -1.62
N GLY A 109 -3.56 5.72 -1.73
CA GLY A 109 -3.64 4.32 -1.31
C GLY A 109 -3.12 3.38 -2.39
N VAL A 110 -2.51 2.28 -1.96
CA VAL A 110 -2.03 1.20 -2.84
C VAL A 110 -2.52 -0.13 -2.28
N GLN A 111 -3.05 -0.96 -3.16
CA GLN A 111 -3.30 -2.38 -2.89
C GLN A 111 -2.49 -3.21 -3.88
N ALA A 112 -1.82 -4.25 -3.41
CA ALA A 112 -1.04 -5.13 -4.28
C ALA A 112 -0.94 -6.56 -3.71
N THR A 113 -0.82 -7.53 -4.61
CA THR A 113 -0.36 -8.87 -4.25
C THR A 113 1.16 -8.85 -4.12
N VAL A 114 1.68 -9.47 -3.07
CA VAL A 114 3.12 -9.57 -2.80
C VAL A 114 3.57 -11.00 -2.99
N LEU A 115 4.62 -11.17 -3.79
CA LEU A 115 5.23 -12.47 -4.06
C LEU A 115 6.67 -12.40 -3.58
N GLN A 116 7.04 -13.22 -2.60
CA GLN A 116 8.42 -13.37 -2.13
C GLN A 116 8.86 -14.83 -2.28
N VAL A 117 10.10 -15.04 -2.73
CA VAL A 117 10.59 -16.40 -3.00
C VAL A 117 10.56 -17.25 -1.75
N GLY A 118 9.87 -18.39 -1.83
CA GLY A 118 9.75 -19.34 -0.72
C GLY A 118 8.86 -18.86 0.41
N LYS A 119 7.93 -17.93 0.12
CA LYS A 119 6.85 -17.46 1.00
C LYS A 119 5.50 -17.72 0.37
N SER A 120 4.46 -17.78 1.20
CA SER A 120 3.07 -17.73 0.77
C SER A 120 2.76 -16.41 0.05
N VAL A 121 1.69 -16.40 -0.76
CA VAL A 121 1.21 -15.18 -1.41
C VAL A 121 0.72 -14.20 -0.34
N GLY A 122 1.26 -12.98 -0.34
CA GLY A 122 0.86 -11.91 0.56
C GLY A 122 -0.03 -10.87 -0.11
N PHE A 123 -0.65 -10.04 0.71
CA PHE A 123 -1.41 -8.88 0.26
C PHE A 123 -0.96 -7.63 1.03
N ALA A 124 -0.72 -6.55 0.30
CA ALA A 124 -0.28 -5.28 0.84
C ALA A 124 -1.37 -4.23 0.72
N VAL A 125 -1.53 -3.42 1.77
CA VAL A 125 -2.24 -2.15 1.71
C VAL A 125 -1.34 -1.08 2.31
N ALA A 126 -0.98 -0.07 1.51
CA ALA A 126 -0.20 1.08 1.98
C ALA A 126 -0.93 2.38 1.67
N ARG A 127 -0.61 3.43 2.43
CA ARG A 127 -1.12 4.79 2.20
C ARG A 127 0.04 5.77 2.28
N PHE A 128 0.15 6.60 1.26
CA PHE A 128 1.13 7.68 1.15
C PHE A 128 0.39 9.00 1.28
N LYS A 129 0.78 9.81 2.26
CA LYS A 129 0.23 11.15 2.45
C LYS A 129 0.95 12.13 1.51
N PHE A 130 0.20 13.01 0.88
CA PHE A 130 0.75 14.16 0.17
C PHE A 130 -0.17 15.38 0.36
N ASN A 131 0.36 16.57 0.14
CA ASN A 131 -0.38 17.83 0.22
C ASN A 131 -0.47 18.47 -1.17
N VAL A 132 -1.64 19.00 -1.49
CA VAL A 132 -1.84 19.92 -2.62
C VAL A 132 -1.76 21.34 -2.08
N LEU A 133 -0.78 22.10 -2.58
CA LEU A 133 -0.59 23.51 -2.25
C LEU A 133 -1.38 24.39 -3.24
N PRO A 134 -1.87 25.57 -2.80
CA PRO A 134 -2.53 26.49 -3.72
C PRO A 134 -1.57 26.92 -4.83
N ASN A 135 -2.10 27.04 -6.05
CA ASN A 135 -1.37 27.69 -7.13
C ASN A 135 -1.43 29.21 -6.92
N ASP A 136 -0.30 29.80 -6.54
CA ASP A 136 -0.16 31.24 -6.30
C ASP A 136 0.03 32.04 -7.60
N THR A 137 0.23 31.37 -8.74
CA THR A 137 0.23 31.99 -10.06
C THR A 137 -1.16 32.01 -10.69
N GLN A 138 -1.65 33.22 -11.02
CA GLN A 138 -2.89 33.44 -11.79
C GLN A 138 -2.77 33.04 -13.28
N GLU A 139 -1.99 32.00 -13.61
CA GLU A 139 -1.83 31.50 -14.98
C GLU A 139 -2.59 30.18 -15.12
N PRO A 140 -3.67 30.12 -15.93
CA PRO A 140 -4.46 28.91 -16.08
C PRO A 140 -3.69 27.82 -16.85
N GLY A 141 -3.51 26.66 -16.23
CA GLY A 141 -3.40 25.37 -16.93
C GLY A 141 -2.04 25.02 -17.55
N GLY A 142 -0.93 25.53 -17.02
CA GLY A 142 0.40 24.99 -17.35
C GLY A 142 0.75 23.82 -16.44
N ASP A 143 0.90 22.61 -16.98
CA ASP A 143 1.60 21.50 -16.30
C ASP A 143 3.08 21.91 -16.17
N GLN A 144 3.40 22.58 -15.07
CA GLN A 144 4.79 22.83 -14.70
C GLN A 144 5.22 21.60 -13.91
N GLY A 145 5.66 20.54 -14.60
CA GLY A 145 6.17 19.33 -13.95
C GLY A 145 7.00 19.71 -12.73
N GLY A 146 6.51 19.35 -11.55
CA GLY A 146 7.02 19.93 -10.31
C GLY A 146 8.49 19.60 -10.12
N GLU A 147 9.30 20.60 -9.76
CA GLU A 147 10.70 20.38 -9.42
C GLU A 147 10.77 19.58 -8.12
N GLY A 148 11.46 18.43 -8.14
CA GLY A 148 11.65 17.58 -6.96
C GLY A 148 11.29 16.13 -7.18
N GLY A 149 11.84 15.26 -6.33
CA GLY A 149 11.62 13.83 -6.37
C GLY A 149 12.39 13.12 -5.27
N GLY A 150 12.02 11.87 -5.00
CA GLY A 150 12.63 11.08 -3.93
C GLY A 150 11.96 9.72 -3.74
N THR A 151 12.27 9.08 -2.63
CA THR A 151 11.65 7.81 -2.22
C THR A 151 10.88 8.01 -0.91
N LEU A 152 9.60 7.64 -0.90
CA LEU A 152 8.80 7.56 0.33
C LEU A 152 8.61 6.09 0.72
N THR A 153 8.90 5.80 1.98
CA THR A 153 8.60 4.50 2.61
C THR A 153 7.58 4.77 3.71
N PRO A 154 6.32 4.32 3.60
CA PRO A 154 5.37 4.45 4.68
C PRO A 154 5.73 3.47 5.79
N ASP A 155 5.19 3.67 7.00
CA ASP A 155 5.30 2.71 8.11
C ASP A 155 4.39 1.49 7.88
N THR A 156 4.52 0.85 6.72
CA THR A 156 3.83 -0.36 6.31
C THR A 156 4.86 -1.44 6.06
N GLN A 157 4.96 -2.35 7.03
CA GLN A 157 5.68 -3.61 6.90
C GLN A 157 4.66 -4.74 6.81
N ILE A 158 4.88 -5.63 5.86
CA ILE A 158 4.17 -6.92 5.78
C ILE A 158 5.11 -7.92 6.42
N THR A 159 4.67 -8.59 7.47
CA THR A 159 5.44 -9.61 8.19
C THR A 159 4.49 -10.47 9.01
N ASP A 160 4.90 -11.70 9.27
CA ASP A 160 4.33 -12.67 10.22
C ASP A 160 4.52 -12.25 11.69
N GLN A 161 5.47 -11.37 11.98
CA GLN A 161 5.72 -10.84 13.31
C GLN A 161 4.79 -9.64 13.54
N GLY A 162 3.74 -9.81 14.35
CA GLY A 162 2.87 -8.68 14.71
C GLY A 162 3.68 -7.48 15.21
N LYS A 163 3.28 -6.26 14.80
CA LYS A 163 3.91 -5.00 15.26
C LYS A 163 3.93 -4.89 16.78
#